data_AF-A0AAC9WPG0-F1
#
_entry.id   AF-A0AAC9WPG0-F1
#
_cell.length_a   1.000
_cell.length_b   1.000
_cell.length_c   1.000
_cell.angle_alpha   90.00
_cell.angle_beta   90.00
_cell.angle_gamma   90.00
#
_symmetry.space_group_name_H-M   'P 1'
#
loop_
_entity.id
_entity.type
_entity.pdbx_description
1 polymer ?
#
loop_
_entity_poly.entity_id
_entity_poly.type
_entity_poly.pdbx_seq_one_letter_code
_entity_poly.pdbx_strand_id
1 'polypeptide(L)'
;MFVLDTNVISETFKPRPDAGVATWMDSSLATRSYVTAMTKAELLVGLANMPDGTRKAALGSVIGAFFTKWLKTPVLAFGDREAEAYAEIVSNRRFLGRPIREFDAQIASVARSRGFAMVTRNVADFSDCGISIVNPWEGA
;
A
#
# COMPACT_ATOMS: atom_id res chain seq x y z
N MET A 1 -5.67 0.79 -12.69
CA MET A 1 -5.98 0.25 -11.35
C MET A 1 -4.83 0.62 -10.44
N PHE A 2 -5.06 0.65 -9.14
CA PHE A 2 -4.13 1.25 -8.19
C PHE A 2 -3.84 0.28 -7.05
N VAL A 3 -2.61 0.28 -6.53
CA VAL A 3 -2.24 -0.40 -5.29
C VAL A 3 -2.01 0.67 -4.23
N LEU A 4 -2.74 0.59 -3.13
CA LEU A 4 -2.58 1.51 -2.00
C LEU A 4 -1.45 1.03 -1.10
N ASP A 5 -0.56 1.95 -0.74
CA ASP A 5 0.46 1.73 0.27
C ASP A 5 -0.14 1.74 1.69
N THR A 6 0.60 1.20 2.64
CA THR A 6 0.26 1.21 4.06
C THR A 6 0.09 2.63 4.60
N ASN A 7 0.89 3.60 4.12
CA ASN A 7 0.77 4.99 4.53
C ASN A 7 -0.56 5.63 4.10
N VAL A 8 -1.07 5.31 2.91
CA VAL A 8 -2.36 5.82 2.42
C VAL A 8 -3.49 5.29 3.27
N ILE A 9 -3.52 3.97 3.49
CA ILE A 9 -4.58 3.33 4.27
C ILE A 9 -4.56 3.83 5.71
N SER A 10 -3.37 3.92 6.32
CA SER A 10 -3.23 4.40 7.70
C SER A 10 -3.69 5.85 7.86
N GLU A 11 -3.51 6.68 6.84
CA GLU A 11 -4.01 8.06 6.83
C GLU A 11 -5.54 8.11 6.90
N THR A 12 -6.23 7.21 6.18
CA THR A 12 -7.71 7.13 6.19
C THR A 12 -8.30 6.81 7.56
N PHE A 13 -7.50 6.24 8.47
CA PHE A 13 -7.95 5.88 9.81
C PHE A 13 -7.85 7.05 10.81
N LYS A 14 -7.23 8.16 10.41
CA LYS A 14 -7.12 9.34 11.27
C LYS A 14 -8.48 10.05 11.37
N PRO A 15 -8.81 10.68 12.51
CA PRO A 15 -10.02 11.48 12.64
C PRO A 15 -10.11 12.65 11.65
N ARG A 16 -8.96 13.15 11.19
CA ARG A 16 -8.81 14.19 10.17
C ARG A 16 -7.72 13.74 9.19
N PRO A 17 -8.08 12.99 8.15
CA PRO A 17 -7.12 12.60 7.12
C PRO A 17 -6.67 13.81 6.30
N ASP A 18 -5.53 13.67 5.63
CA ASP A 18 -5.11 14.62 4.60
C ASP A 18 -6.20 14.79 3.51
N ALA A 19 -6.40 16.03 3.04
CA ALA A 19 -7.47 16.36 2.10
C ALA A 19 -7.32 15.64 0.75
N GLY A 20 -6.09 15.47 0.26
CA GLY A 20 -5.83 14.78 -0.99
C GLY A 20 -6.08 13.27 -0.87
N VAL A 21 -5.74 12.67 0.27
CA VAL A 21 -6.08 11.27 0.57
C VAL A 21 -7.59 11.07 0.73
N ALA A 22 -8.27 11.98 1.43
CA ALA A 22 -9.73 11.93 1.55
C ALA A 22 -10.40 12.02 0.18
N THR A 23 -9.99 13.00 -0.63
CA THR A 23 -10.49 13.18 -2.01
C THR A 23 -10.23 11.94 -2.87
N TRP A 24 -9.07 11.30 -2.75
CA TRP A 24 -8.79 10.04 -3.44
C TRP A 24 -9.78 8.95 -3.05
N MET A 25 -10.01 8.77 -1.75
CA MET A 25 -10.89 7.73 -1.21
C MET A 25 -12.37 7.97 -1.54
N ASP A 26 -12.78 9.23 -1.69
CA ASP A 26 -14.14 9.61 -2.10
C ASP A 26 -14.33 9.57 -3.63
N SER A 27 -13.24 9.49 -4.40
CA SER A 27 -13.30 9.46 -5.86
C SER A 27 -13.71 8.09 -6.41
N SER A 28 -14.14 8.06 -7.68
CA SER A 28 -14.38 6.81 -8.40
C SER A 28 -13.13 5.91 -8.49
N LEU A 29 -11.92 6.47 -8.29
CA LEU A 29 -10.67 5.71 -8.33
C LEU A 29 -10.53 4.75 -7.14
N ALA A 30 -11.17 5.03 -6.00
CA ALA A 30 -11.15 4.16 -4.82
C ALA A 30 -11.75 2.78 -5.10
N THR A 31 -12.75 2.69 -5.99
CA THR A 31 -13.33 1.40 -6.42
C THR A 31 -12.39 0.57 -7.30
N ARG A 32 -11.30 1.18 -7.78
CA ARG A 32 -10.24 0.57 -8.60
C ARG A 32 -8.93 0.47 -7.82
N SER A 33 -8.97 0.68 -6.50
CA SER A 33 -7.84 0.62 -5.58
C SER A 33 -7.81 -0.72 -4.85
N TYR A 34 -6.65 -1.37 -4.90
CA TYR A 34 -6.34 -2.65 -4.32
C TYR A 34 -5.35 -2.49 -3.17
N VAL A 35 -5.25 -3.51 -2.33
CA VAL A 35 -4.28 -3.60 -1.25
C VAL A 35 -3.54 -4.92 -1.37
N THR A 36 -2.24 -4.94 -1.11
CA THR A 36 -1.47 -6.18 -1.12
C THR A 36 -1.58 -6.93 0.21
N ALA A 37 -1.32 -8.24 0.18
CA ALA A 37 -1.21 -9.04 1.40
C ALA A 37 -0.11 -8.51 2.34
N MET A 38 0.94 -7.90 1.78
CA MET A 38 2.07 -7.32 2.49
C MET A 38 1.62 -6.09 3.29
N THR A 39 0.90 -5.17 2.66
CA THR A 39 0.26 -4.02 3.33
C THR A 39 -0.71 -4.47 4.43
N LYS A 40 -1.52 -5.51 4.17
CA LYS A 40 -2.37 -6.09 5.20
C LYS A 40 -1.56 -6.66 6.37
N ALA A 41 -0.47 -7.35 6.09
CA ALA A 41 0.42 -7.89 7.12
C ALA A 41 1.04 -6.77 7.96
N GLU A 42 1.53 -5.69 7.35
CA GLU A 42 2.08 -4.53 8.06
C GLU A 42 1.06 -3.90 9.02
N LEU A 43 -0.19 -3.73 8.58
CA LEU A 43 -1.27 -3.23 9.44
C LEU A 43 -1.54 -4.15 10.64
N LEU A 44 -1.58 -5.47 10.39
CA LEU A 44 -1.83 -6.46 11.44
C LEU A 44 -0.66 -6.58 12.42
N VAL A 45 0.58 -6.48 11.94
CA VAL A 45 1.78 -6.42 12.80
C VAL A 45 1.76 -5.16 13.66
N GLY A 46 1.46 -4.00 13.05
CA GLY A 46 1.30 -2.74 13.78
C GLY A 46 0.26 -2.84 14.89
N LEU A 47 -0.89 -3.46 14.61
CA LEU A 47 -1.93 -3.73 15.60
C LEU A 47 -1.46 -4.69 16.70
N ALA A 48 -0.79 -5.79 16.33
CA ALA A 48 -0.33 -6.80 17.27
C ALA A 48 0.71 -6.26 18.26
N ASN A 49 1.58 -5.35 17.81
CA ASN A 49 2.62 -4.72 18.62
C ASN A 49 2.09 -3.69 19.63
N MET A 50 0.80 -3.31 19.57
CA MET A 50 0.23 -2.39 20.54
C MET A 50 -0.08 -3.09 21.88
N PRO A 51 0.09 -2.38 23.02
CA PRO A 51 -0.42 -2.82 24.30
C PRO A 51 -1.93 -3.03 24.25
N ASP A 52 -2.43 -4.00 25.01
CA ASP A 52 -3.87 -4.23 25.12
C ASP A 52 -4.58 -3.02 25.75
N GLY A 53 -5.77 -2.71 25.23
CA GLY A 53 -6.57 -1.58 25.69
C GLY A 53 -7.42 -0.97 24.58
N THR A 54 -8.13 0.10 24.95
CA THR A 54 -9.12 0.76 24.09
C THR A 54 -8.57 1.17 22.73
N ARG A 55 -7.32 1.65 22.67
CA ARG A 55 -6.69 2.10 21.42
C ARG A 55 -6.45 0.94 20.45
N LYS A 56 -5.97 -0.20 20.94
CA LYS A 56 -5.77 -1.42 20.13
C LYS A 56 -7.10 -1.96 19.64
N ALA A 57 -8.11 -2.05 20.51
CA ALA A 57 -9.45 -2.49 20.14
C ALA A 57 -10.08 -1.60 19.06
N ALA A 58 -9.96 -0.27 19.20
CA ALA A 58 -10.45 0.69 18.22
C ALA A 58 -9.74 0.53 16.85
N LEU A 59 -8.40 0.48 16.84
CA LEU A 59 -7.65 0.28 15.60
C LEU A 59 -7.99 -1.06 14.93
N GLY A 60 -8.11 -2.14 15.72
CA GLY A 60 -8.49 -3.46 15.21
C GLY A 60 -9.87 -3.46 14.56
N SER A 61 -10.84 -2.76 15.17
CA SER A 61 -12.17 -2.58 14.58
C SER A 61 -12.13 -1.83 13.25
N VAL A 62 -11.33 -0.76 13.17
CA VAL A 62 -11.18 0.05 11.95
C VAL A 62 -10.48 -0.76 10.83
N ILE A 63 -9.38 -1.47 11.13
CA ILE A 63 -8.71 -2.35 10.16
C ILE A 63 -9.67 -3.44 9.67
N GLY A 64 -10.41 -4.07 10.59
CA GLY A 64 -11.42 -5.08 10.24
C GLY A 64 -12.51 -4.52 9.32
N ALA A 65 -13.05 -3.34 9.64
CA ALA A 65 -14.06 -2.67 8.82
C ALA A 65 -13.52 -2.28 7.44
N PHE A 66 -12.28 -1.81 7.36
CA PHE A 66 -11.63 -1.48 6.09
C PHE A 66 -11.63 -2.68 5.15
N PHE A 67 -11.12 -3.84 5.59
CA PHE A 67 -11.03 -5.03 4.72
C PHE A 67 -12.35 -5.74 4.47
N THR A 68 -13.35 -5.61 5.36
CA THR A 68 -14.63 -6.33 5.22
C THR A 68 -15.76 -5.50 4.62
N LYS A 69 -15.69 -4.16 4.74
CA LYS A 69 -16.78 -3.26 4.34
C LYS A 69 -16.36 -2.21 3.33
N TRP A 70 -15.17 -1.61 3.49
CA TRP A 70 -14.79 -0.43 2.69
C TRP A 70 -14.01 -0.79 1.44
N LEU A 71 -13.04 -1.71 1.52
CA LEU A 71 -12.30 -2.19 0.38
C LEU A 71 -13.22 -3.01 -0.53
N LYS A 72 -13.41 -2.55 -1.77
CA LYS A 72 -14.32 -3.18 -2.75
C LYS A 72 -13.64 -4.17 -3.68
N THR A 73 -12.32 -4.29 -3.58
CA THR A 73 -11.48 -5.17 -4.41
C THR A 73 -10.86 -6.28 -3.57
N PRO A 74 -10.46 -7.41 -4.17
CA PRO A 74 -9.71 -8.44 -3.46
C PRO A 74 -8.34 -7.92 -2.99
N VAL A 75 -7.83 -8.51 -1.91
CA VAL A 75 -6.42 -8.35 -1.50
C VAL A 75 -5.54 -9.11 -2.47
N LEU A 76 -4.50 -8.46 -2.99
CA LEU A 76 -3.58 -9.05 -3.96
C LEU A 76 -2.48 -9.85 -3.24
N ALA A 77 -2.30 -11.10 -3.65
CA ALA A 77 -1.22 -11.95 -3.15
C ALA A 77 0.10 -11.68 -3.89
N PHE A 78 1.21 -11.99 -3.21
CA PHE A 78 2.52 -12.17 -3.83
C PHE A 78 2.69 -13.66 -4.16
N GLY A 79 2.80 -14.00 -5.44
CA GLY A 79 2.98 -15.37 -5.92
C GLY A 79 4.07 -15.47 -6.99
N ASP A 80 4.01 -16.55 -7.77
CA ASP A 80 5.03 -16.92 -8.77
C ASP A 80 5.32 -15.81 -9.78
N ARG A 81 4.28 -15.23 -10.40
CA ARG A 81 4.40 -14.09 -11.33
C ARG A 81 5.04 -12.86 -10.68
N GLU A 82 4.76 -12.61 -9.41
CA GLU A 82 5.31 -11.47 -8.68
C GLU A 82 6.79 -11.67 -8.35
N ALA A 83 7.22 -12.93 -8.17
CA ALA A 83 8.61 -13.27 -7.90
C ALA A 83 9.53 -12.89 -9.07
N GLU A 84 9.08 -13.05 -10.32
CA GLU A 84 9.82 -12.59 -11.51
C GLU A 84 10.02 -11.07 -11.48
N ALA A 85 8.93 -10.31 -11.29
CA ALA A 85 8.98 -8.86 -11.21
C ALA A 85 9.83 -8.37 -10.02
N TYR A 86 9.80 -9.09 -8.89
CA TYR A 86 10.61 -8.82 -7.71
C TYR A 86 12.10 -8.97 -8.01
N ALA A 87 12.50 -10.07 -8.65
CA ALA A 87 13.90 -10.32 -8.97
C ALA A 87 14.49 -9.21 -9.86
N GLU A 88 13.72 -8.78 -10.87
CA GLU A 88 14.10 -7.65 -11.73
C GLU A 88 14.20 -6.33 -10.96
N ILE A 89 13.20 -6.00 -10.13
CA ILE A 89 13.20 -4.75 -9.35
C ILE A 89 14.42 -4.72 -8.42
N VAL A 90 14.62 -5.76 -7.61
CA VAL A 90 15.67 -5.79 -6.59
C VAL A 90 17.06 -5.78 -7.22
N SER A 91 17.28 -6.55 -8.29
CA SER A 91 18.57 -6.58 -8.98
C SER A 91 18.90 -5.24 -9.64
N ASN A 92 17.95 -4.62 -10.33
CA ASN A 92 18.12 -3.31 -10.95
C ASN A 92 18.39 -2.22 -9.90
N ARG A 93 17.60 -2.17 -8.83
CA ARG A 93 17.77 -1.23 -7.72
C ARG A 93 19.14 -1.36 -7.05
N ARG A 94 19.62 -2.60 -6.86
CA ARG A 94 20.96 -2.86 -6.35
C ARG A 94 22.05 -2.39 -7.32
N PHE A 95 21.90 -2.67 -8.61
CA PHE A 95 22.84 -2.22 -9.64
C PHE A 95 22.96 -0.69 -9.68
N LEU A 96 21.84 0.02 -9.51
CA LEU A 96 21.80 1.49 -9.43
C LEU A 96 22.32 2.07 -8.11
N GLY A 97 22.79 1.24 -7.16
CA GLY A 97 23.27 1.69 -5.85
C GLY A 97 22.14 2.22 -4.93
N ARG A 98 20.89 1.84 -5.20
CA ARG A 98 19.70 2.30 -4.47
C ARG A 98 18.87 1.11 -4.00
N PRO A 99 19.34 0.30 -3.04
CA PRO A 99 18.60 -0.87 -2.59
C PRO A 99 17.20 -0.49 -2.09
N ILE A 100 16.26 -1.43 -2.21
CA ILE A 100 14.86 -1.29 -1.79
C ILE A 100 14.57 -2.26 -0.63
N ARG A 101 13.69 -1.87 0.30
CA ARG A 101 13.27 -2.75 1.41
C ARG A 101 12.49 -3.94 0.86
N GLU A 102 12.61 -5.10 1.49
CA GLU A 102 12.01 -6.35 1.02
C GLU A 102 10.47 -6.25 0.88
N PHE A 103 9.79 -5.71 1.90
CA PHE A 103 8.34 -5.49 1.84
C PHE A 103 7.93 -4.52 0.73
N ASP A 104 8.64 -3.40 0.55
CA ASP A 104 8.35 -2.45 -0.53
C ASP A 104 8.57 -3.11 -1.90
N ALA A 105 9.60 -3.93 -2.05
CA ALA A 105 9.87 -4.66 -3.30
C ALA A 105 8.77 -5.69 -3.60
N GLN A 106 8.23 -6.37 -2.57
CA GLN A 106 7.07 -7.26 -2.74
C GLN A 106 5.80 -6.48 -3.12
N ILE A 107 5.56 -5.31 -2.53
CA ILE A 107 4.44 -4.45 -2.90
C ILE A 107 4.59 -3.93 -4.35
N ALA A 108 5.78 -3.44 -4.69
CA ALA A 108 6.10 -2.90 -6.00
C ALA A 108 5.98 -3.98 -7.10
N SER A 109 6.41 -5.20 -6.83
CA SER A 109 6.31 -6.32 -7.76
C SER A 109 4.86 -6.78 -7.99
N VAL A 110 4.01 -6.77 -6.97
CA VAL A 110 2.55 -7.01 -7.12
C VAL A 110 1.93 -5.97 -8.05
N ALA A 111 2.28 -4.69 -7.88
CA ALA A 111 1.80 -3.60 -8.73
C ALA A 111 2.34 -3.75 -10.17
N ARG A 112 3.66 -3.94 -10.32
CA ARG A 112 4.34 -4.06 -11.61
C ARG A 112 3.84 -5.24 -12.42
N SER A 113 3.68 -6.41 -11.80
CA SER A 113 3.26 -7.62 -12.50
C SER A 113 1.87 -7.44 -13.13
N ARG A 114 1.01 -6.58 -12.57
CA ARG A 114 -0.35 -6.29 -13.05
C ARG A 114 -0.48 -4.99 -13.86
N GLY A 115 0.60 -4.22 -14.02
CA GLY A 115 0.54 -2.89 -14.63
C GLY A 115 -0.30 -1.89 -13.83
N PHE A 116 -0.34 -2.03 -12.50
CA PHE A 116 -1.06 -1.12 -11.62
C PHE A 116 -0.14 0.01 -11.17
N ALA A 117 -0.71 1.19 -10.95
CA ALA A 117 0.02 2.32 -10.38
C ALA A 117 0.06 2.20 -8.84
N MET A 118 1.17 2.60 -8.24
CA MET A 118 1.32 2.67 -6.79
C MET A 118 0.80 4.00 -6.26
N VAL A 119 -0.01 3.99 -5.21
CA VAL A 119 -0.49 5.18 -4.51
C VAL A 119 0.22 5.25 -3.17
N THR A 120 1.10 6.22 -3.01
CA THR A 120 1.98 6.32 -1.84
C THR A 120 2.47 7.75 -1.64
N ARG A 121 2.73 8.11 -0.39
CA ARG A 121 3.52 9.31 -0.06
C ARG A 121 5.02 9.13 -0.32
N ASN A 122 5.52 7.90 -0.28
CA ASN A 122 6.93 7.59 -0.29
C ASN A 122 7.46 7.37 -1.71
N VAL A 123 7.32 8.38 -2.57
CA VAL A 123 7.64 8.27 -4.02
C VAL A 123 9.06 7.74 -4.27
N ALA A 124 10.04 8.16 -3.48
CA ALA A 124 11.44 7.74 -3.63
C ALA A 124 11.67 6.25 -3.34
N ASP A 125 10.88 5.63 -2.46
CA ASP A 125 11.01 4.20 -2.11
C ASP A 125 10.66 3.30 -3.29
N PHE A 126 9.80 3.79 -4.18
CA PHE A 126 9.29 3.07 -5.35
C PHE A 126 9.88 3.58 -6.68
N SER A 127 10.85 4.50 -6.63
CA SER A 127 11.53 4.98 -7.83
C SER A 127 12.30 3.84 -8.49
N ASP A 128 12.43 3.88 -9.83
CA ASP A 128 13.19 2.88 -10.59
C ASP A 128 12.66 1.43 -10.46
N CYS A 129 11.42 1.26 -9.99
CA CYS A 129 10.73 -0.03 -9.92
C CYS A 129 9.89 -0.35 -11.17
N GLY A 130 9.89 0.51 -12.19
CA GLY A 130 9.12 0.29 -13.43
C GLY A 130 7.60 0.36 -13.23
N ILE A 131 7.14 1.16 -12.27
CA ILE A 131 5.72 1.37 -11.93
C ILE A 131 5.39 2.86 -11.96
N SER A 132 4.17 3.19 -12.37
CA SER A 132 3.64 4.56 -12.22
C SER A 132 3.32 4.83 -10.75
N ILE A 133 3.58 6.05 -10.29
CA ILE A 133 3.34 6.45 -8.90
C ILE A 133 2.35 7.62 -8.89
N VAL A 134 1.42 7.59 -7.93
CA VAL A 134 0.52 8.69 -7.60
C VAL A 134 0.74 9.07 -6.14
N ASN A 135 1.08 10.33 -5.90
CA ASN A 135 1.15 10.88 -4.55
C ASN A 135 -0.11 11.71 -4.27
N PRO A 136 -1.10 11.18 -3.52
CA PRO A 136 -2.34 11.92 -3.28
C PRO A 136 -2.15 13.17 -2.41
N TRP A 137 -0.99 13.33 -1.74
CA TRP A 137 -0.68 14.53 -0.96
C TRP A 137 -0.22 15.74 -1.82
N GLU A 138 0.10 15.53 -3.10
CA GLU A 138 0.63 16.59 -3.98
C GLU A 138 -0.45 17.29 -4.83
N GLY A 139 -1.74 17.04 -4.57
CA GLY A 139 -2.85 17.49 -5.42
C GLY A 139 -4.05 18.10 -4.69
N ALA A 140 -3.85 18.66 -3.50
CA ALA A 140 -4.87 19.41 -2.75
C ALA A 140 -4.63 20.93 -2.84
#